data_AF-F0WV00-F1
#
_entry.id   AF-F0WV00-F1
#
_cell.length_a   1.000
_cell.length_b   1.000
_cell.length_c   1.000
_cell.angle_alpha   90.00
_cell.angle_beta   90.00
_cell.angle_gamma   90.00
#
_symmetry.space_group_name_H-M   'P 1'
#
loop_
_entity.id
_entity.type
_entity.pdbx_description
1 polymer ?
#
loop_
_entity_poly.entity_id
_entity_poly.type
_entity_poly.pdbx_seq_one_letter_code
_entity_poly.pdbx_strand_id
1 'polypeptide(L)'
;MKKDSEDVTEQDWITYFRGAEEPDYVDLAKIDAEMRRIKLDMTLMDAGSMISRLRNQVYRILYKHGLQEYVEQGDSKRIVKWLVGALEPPAFKRKNVEKLEMNMHKMKKRNPVVFCKWRQDLL
;
A
#
# COMPACT_ATOMS: atom_id res chain seq x y z
N MET A 1 2.84 35.68 3.58
CA MET A 1 3.14 36.79 2.66
C MET A 1 2.96 36.25 1.25
N LYS A 2 2.06 36.82 0.43
CA LYS A 2 1.95 36.43 -0.99
C LYS A 2 3.01 37.23 -1.75
N LYS A 3 3.93 36.53 -2.43
CA LYS A 3 4.83 37.15 -3.41
C LYS A 3 4.03 37.50 -4.66
N ASP A 4 4.33 38.64 -5.28
CA ASP A 4 3.79 38.97 -6.59
C ASP A 4 4.34 38.00 -7.65
N SER A 5 3.60 37.80 -8.74
CA SER A 5 3.97 36.83 -9.78
C SER A 5 5.33 37.10 -10.41
N GLU A 6 5.78 38.37 -10.38
CA GLU A 6 7.07 38.82 -10.91
C GLU A 6 8.25 38.46 -10.00
N ASP A 7 8.00 38.17 -8.71
CA ASP A 7 9.01 37.84 -7.70
C ASP A 7 9.13 36.33 -7.41
N VAL A 8 8.36 35.51 -8.13
CA VAL A 8 8.42 34.05 -8.00
C VAL A 8 9.67 33.55 -8.69
N THR A 9 10.63 33.07 -7.90
CA THR A 9 11.87 32.52 -8.40
C THR A 9 11.70 31.06 -8.81
N GLU A 10 12.60 30.53 -9.63
CA GLU A 10 12.66 29.10 -9.95
C GLU A 10 12.76 28.24 -8.67
N GLN A 11 13.48 28.73 -7.65
CA GLN A 11 13.59 28.04 -6.36
C GLN A 11 12.25 28.00 -5.59
N ASP A 12 11.41 29.03 -5.74
CA ASP A 12 10.05 29.04 -5.20
C ASP A 12 9.17 28.02 -5.92
N TRP A 13 9.30 27.91 -7.26
CA TRP A 13 8.62 26.87 -8.04
C TRP A 13 9.07 25.46 -7.64
N ILE A 14 10.39 25.23 -7.51
CA ILE A 14 10.94 23.94 -7.05
C ILE A 14 10.41 23.60 -5.66
N THR A 15 10.39 24.56 -4.73
CA THR A 15 9.87 24.35 -3.37
C THR A 15 8.37 24.04 -3.38
N TYR A 16 7.60 24.74 -4.20
CA TYR A 16 6.16 24.54 -4.34
C TYR A 16 5.83 23.15 -4.89
N PHE A 17 6.46 22.74 -5.99
CA PHE A 17 6.25 21.42 -6.58
C PHE A 17 6.75 20.30 -5.66
N ARG A 18 7.92 20.46 -5.05
CA ARG A 18 8.47 19.47 -4.11
C ARG A 18 7.64 19.36 -2.82
N GLY A 19 6.99 20.44 -2.38
CA GLY A 19 6.03 20.42 -1.27
C GLY A 19 4.68 19.81 -1.62
N ALA A 20 4.30 19.82 -2.91
CA ALA A 20 3.07 19.22 -3.41
C ALA A 20 3.20 17.70 -3.71
N GLU A 21 4.41 17.15 -3.65
CA GLU A 21 4.69 15.72 -3.88
C GLU A 21 4.37 14.83 -2.65
N GLU A 22 4.14 15.41 -1.47
CA GLU A 22 3.61 14.65 -0.34
C GLU A 22 2.09 14.51 -0.49
N PRO A 23 1.55 13.27 -0.57
CA PRO A 23 0.12 13.08 -0.60
C PRO A 23 -0.50 13.67 0.66
N ASP A 24 -1.45 14.57 0.46
CA ASP A 24 -2.24 15.12 1.55
C ASP A 24 -2.80 13.97 2.39
N TYR A 25 -2.73 14.11 3.72
CA TYR A 25 -3.27 13.13 4.67
C TYR A 25 -4.73 12.75 4.37
N VAL A 26 -5.48 13.69 3.76
CA VAL A 26 -6.86 13.52 3.27
C VAL A 26 -6.96 12.46 2.17
N ASP A 27 -5.99 12.34 1.27
CA ASP A 27 -6.01 11.36 0.17
C ASP A 27 -5.63 9.95 0.66
N LEU A 28 -4.74 9.85 1.65
CA LEU A 28 -4.43 8.57 2.28
C LEU A 28 -5.64 7.97 3.03
N ALA A 29 -6.44 8.80 3.70
CA ALA A 29 -7.65 8.33 4.40
C ALA A 29 -8.73 7.80 3.42
N LYS A 30 -8.87 8.41 2.25
CA LYS A 30 -9.78 7.93 1.19
C LYS A 30 -9.32 6.57 0.65
N ILE A 31 -8.01 6.42 0.42
CA ILE A 31 -7.45 5.13 -0.01
C ILE A 31 -7.68 4.06 1.06
N ASP A 32 -7.41 4.36 2.33
CA ASP A 32 -7.63 3.42 3.42
C ASP A 32 -9.09 2.94 3.49
N ALA A 33 -10.05 3.84 3.20
CA ALA A 33 -11.47 3.49 3.11
C ALA A 33 -11.80 2.57 1.92
N GLU A 34 -11.22 2.82 0.73
CA GLU A 34 -11.39 1.93 -0.43
C GLU A 34 -10.71 0.57 -0.20
N MET A 35 -9.52 0.55 0.38
CA MET A 35 -8.75 -0.68 0.67
C MET A 35 -9.47 -1.62 1.65
N ARG A 36 -10.21 -1.08 2.63
CA ARG A 36 -11.03 -1.88 3.56
C ARG A 36 -12.15 -2.67 2.88
N ARG A 37 -12.53 -2.30 1.66
CA ARG A 37 -13.57 -3.00 0.88
C ARG A 37 -13.00 -4.21 0.13
N ILE A 38 -11.68 -4.29 -0.03
CA ILE A 38 -11.03 -5.43 -0.67
C ILE A 38 -11.01 -6.62 0.30
N LYS A 39 -11.30 -7.80 -0.23
CA LYS A 39 -11.19 -9.08 0.48
C LYS A 39 -10.48 -10.11 -0.39
N LEU A 40 -9.78 -11.04 0.25
CA LEU A 40 -9.22 -12.20 -0.41
C LEU A 40 -10.36 -13.03 -1.01
N ASP A 41 -10.31 -13.27 -2.31
CA ASP A 41 -11.28 -14.11 -3.00
C ASP A 41 -10.86 -15.59 -2.87
N MET A 42 -11.49 -16.30 -1.94
CA MET A 42 -11.23 -17.72 -1.68
C MET A 42 -11.93 -18.67 -2.65
N THR A 43 -12.70 -18.17 -3.63
CA THR A 43 -13.33 -19.05 -4.64
C THR A 43 -12.38 -19.44 -5.77
N LEU A 44 -11.17 -18.90 -5.79
CA LEU A 44 -10.14 -19.25 -6.77
C LEU A 44 -9.43 -20.56 -6.39
N MET A 45 -9.10 -21.36 -7.39
CA MET A 45 -8.61 -22.74 -7.19
C MET A 45 -7.22 -22.83 -6.56
N ASP A 46 -6.35 -21.84 -6.75
CA ASP A 46 -4.99 -21.87 -6.25
C ASP A 46 -4.58 -20.58 -5.51
N ALA A 47 -3.70 -20.77 -4.52
CA ALA A 47 -3.11 -19.72 -3.69
C ALA A 47 -2.41 -18.63 -4.50
N GLY A 48 -1.76 -19.01 -5.60
CA GLY A 48 -1.09 -18.10 -6.51
C GLY A 48 -2.05 -17.06 -7.08
N SER A 49 -3.15 -17.54 -7.66
CA SER A 49 -4.22 -16.73 -8.23
C SER A 49 -4.93 -15.88 -7.19
N MET A 50 -5.21 -16.43 -6.00
CA MET A 50 -5.82 -15.68 -4.89
C MET A 50 -5.01 -14.45 -4.51
N ILE A 51 -3.70 -14.64 -4.26
CA ILE A 51 -2.80 -13.57 -3.85
C ILE A 51 -2.49 -12.61 -5.00
N SER A 52 -2.36 -13.11 -6.24
CA SER A 52 -2.15 -12.29 -7.43
C SER A 52 -3.32 -11.34 -7.67
N ARG A 53 -4.56 -11.85 -7.58
CA ARG A 53 -5.77 -11.02 -7.72
C ARG A 53 -5.87 -9.97 -6.63
N LEU A 54 -5.63 -10.34 -5.39
CA LEU A 54 -5.64 -9.41 -4.26
C LEU A 54 -4.59 -8.30 -4.45
N ARG A 55 -3.37 -8.66 -4.85
CA ARG A 55 -2.30 -7.71 -5.15
C ARG A 55 -2.72 -6.75 -6.27
N ASN A 56 -3.27 -7.26 -7.36
CA ASN A 56 -3.73 -6.43 -8.47
C ASN A 56 -4.83 -5.44 -8.06
N GLN A 57 -5.74 -5.82 -7.15
CA GLN A 57 -6.75 -4.91 -6.62
C GLN A 57 -6.14 -3.76 -5.84
N VAL A 58 -5.16 -4.03 -4.96
CA VAL A 58 -4.43 -2.99 -4.22
C VAL A 58 -3.72 -2.03 -5.17
N TYR A 59 -2.95 -2.57 -6.14
CA TYR A 59 -2.22 -1.75 -7.10
C TYR A 59 -3.12 -0.94 -8.02
N ARG A 60 -4.29 -1.48 -8.40
CA ARG A 60 -5.28 -0.74 -9.20
C ARG A 60 -5.85 0.46 -8.45
N ILE A 61 -6.10 0.34 -7.14
CA ILE A 61 -6.54 1.47 -6.32
C ILE A 61 -5.41 2.51 -6.23
N LEU A 62 -4.18 2.08 -5.94
CA LEU A 62 -3.04 3.00 -5.88
C LEU A 62 -2.82 3.78 -7.18
N TYR A 63 -2.91 3.10 -8.32
CA TYR A 63 -2.82 3.72 -9.64
C TYR A 63 -3.94 4.74 -9.87
N LYS A 64 -5.19 4.40 -9.52
CA LYS A 64 -6.34 5.30 -9.65
C LYS A 64 -6.18 6.62 -8.87
N HIS A 65 -5.51 6.57 -7.73
CA HIS A 65 -5.24 7.75 -6.89
C HIS A 65 -3.89 8.41 -7.18
N GLY A 66 -3.11 7.91 -8.15
CA GLY A 66 -1.79 8.49 -8.48
C GLY A 66 -0.71 8.29 -7.41
N LEU A 67 -0.96 7.43 -6.40
CA LEU A 67 -0.06 7.26 -5.24
C LEU A 67 0.75 5.96 -5.27
N GLN A 68 0.77 5.27 -6.41
CA GLN A 68 1.54 4.04 -6.54
C GLN A 68 3.03 4.26 -6.24
N GLU A 69 3.67 5.20 -6.93
CA GLU A 69 5.11 5.43 -6.79
C GLU A 69 5.48 5.90 -5.37
N TYR A 70 4.70 6.84 -4.82
CA TYR A 70 4.88 7.32 -3.44
C TYR A 70 4.83 6.17 -2.43
N VAL A 71 3.81 5.30 -2.51
CA VAL A 71 3.67 4.23 -1.53
C VAL A 71 4.69 3.13 -1.77
N GLU A 72 5.08 2.83 -3.01
CA GLU A 72 6.11 1.83 -3.29
C GLU A 72 7.49 2.24 -2.76
N GLN A 73 7.87 3.51 -2.89
CA GLN A 73 9.18 4.01 -2.50
C GLN A 73 9.22 4.47 -1.04
N GLY A 74 8.19 5.18 -0.58
CA GLY A 74 8.14 5.83 0.73
C GLY A 74 7.46 5.04 1.84
N ASP A 75 6.40 4.26 1.54
CA ASP A 75 5.59 3.55 2.55
C ASP A 75 5.17 2.14 2.11
N SER A 76 6.13 1.35 1.62
CA SER A 76 5.88 -0.01 1.11
C SER A 76 5.30 -0.96 2.16
N LYS A 77 5.49 -0.65 3.46
CA LYS A 77 4.86 -1.35 4.58
C LYS A 77 3.35 -1.19 4.60
N ARG A 78 2.81 -0.06 4.14
CA ARG A 78 1.37 0.19 4.05
C ARG A 78 0.70 -0.73 3.04
N ILE A 79 1.37 -1.04 1.93
CA ILE A 79 0.91 -2.06 0.97
C ILE A 79 0.73 -3.41 1.67
N VAL A 80 1.73 -3.83 2.46
CA VAL A 80 1.64 -5.07 3.24
C VAL A 80 0.47 -5.02 4.24
N LYS A 81 0.26 -3.88 4.91
CA LYS A 81 -0.89 -3.70 5.82
C LYS A 81 -2.23 -3.85 5.12
N TRP A 82 -2.41 -3.29 3.92
CA TRP A 82 -3.66 -3.47 3.16
C TRP A 82 -3.86 -4.91 2.73
N LEU A 83 -2.81 -5.58 2.23
CA LEU A 83 -2.88 -6.99 1.85
C LEU A 83 -3.26 -7.90 3.04
N VAL A 84 -2.66 -7.67 4.21
CA VAL A 84 -3.03 -8.39 5.45
C VAL A 84 -4.44 -8.02 5.91
N GLY A 85 -4.82 -6.76 5.73
CA GLY A 85 -6.14 -6.23 6.04
C GLY A 85 -7.27 -6.98 5.34
N ALA A 86 -7.04 -7.37 4.09
CA ALA A 86 -7.97 -8.07 3.22
C ALA A 86 -8.01 -9.60 3.43
N LEU A 87 -7.14 -10.18 4.26
CA LEU A 87 -7.16 -11.62 4.54
C LEU A 87 -8.40 -11.99 5.37
N GLU A 88 -9.09 -13.02 4.92
CA GLU A 88 -10.20 -13.67 5.61
C GLU A 88 -9.91 -15.18 5.67
N PRO A 89 -10.48 -15.92 6.64
CA PRO A 89 -11.29 -15.46 7.77
C PRO A 89 -10.46 -14.76 8.88
N PRO A 90 -11.09 -14.11 9.89
CA PRO A 90 -10.37 -13.32 10.89
C PRO A 90 -9.36 -14.12 11.73
N ALA A 91 -9.61 -15.42 11.93
CA ALA A 91 -8.67 -16.33 12.60
C ALA A 91 -7.39 -16.54 11.78
N PHE A 92 -7.52 -16.62 10.46
CA PHE A 92 -6.40 -16.75 9.54
C PHE A 92 -5.58 -15.46 9.46
N LYS A 93 -6.27 -14.31 9.42
CA LYS A 93 -5.64 -12.99 9.49
C LYS A 93 -4.81 -12.82 10.77
N ARG A 94 -5.36 -13.16 11.94
CA ARG A 94 -4.65 -13.07 13.24
C ARG A 94 -3.35 -13.88 13.25
N LYS A 95 -3.40 -15.15 12.83
CA LYS A 95 -2.20 -16.00 12.73
C LYS A 95 -1.14 -15.41 11.80
N ASN A 96 -1.55 -14.72 10.73
CA ASN A 96 -0.63 -14.06 9.81
C ASN A 96 0.01 -12.81 10.41
N VAL A 97 -0.76 -12.00 11.14
CA VAL A 97 -0.25 -10.84 11.88
C VAL A 97 0.77 -11.29 12.93
N GLU A 98 0.44 -12.30 13.74
CA GLU A 98 1.34 -12.87 14.76
C GLU A 98 2.65 -13.36 14.12
N LYS A 99 2.58 -14.11 13.02
CA LYS A 99 3.77 -14.56 12.28
C LYS A 99 4.58 -13.39 11.73
N LEU A 100 3.93 -12.36 11.16
CA LEU A 100 4.63 -11.16 10.69
C LEU A 100 5.31 -10.38 11.83
N GLU A 101 4.76 -10.45 13.04
CA GLU A 101 5.31 -9.82 14.25
C GLU A 101 6.54 -10.50 14.81
N MET A 102 6.77 -11.77 14.50
CA MET A 102 8.00 -12.46 14.84
C MET A 102 9.21 -11.79 14.16
N ASN A 103 10.24 -11.47 14.96
CA ASN A 103 11.44 -10.73 14.54
C ASN A 103 12.16 -11.30 13.30
N MET A 104 11.98 -12.60 13.03
CA MET A 104 12.52 -13.33 11.88
C MET A 104 11.90 -12.90 10.54
N HIS A 105 10.86 -12.05 10.53
CA HIS A 105 10.10 -11.66 9.33
C HIS A 105 10.10 -10.16 9.02
N LYS A 106 11.08 -9.41 9.57
CA LYS A 106 11.24 -7.96 9.33
C LYS A 106 11.25 -7.57 7.83
N MET A 107 11.84 -8.39 6.95
CA MET A 107 11.82 -8.12 5.51
C MET A 107 10.43 -8.31 4.87
N LYS A 108 9.64 -9.26 5.35
CA LYS A 108 8.27 -9.55 4.83
C LYS A 108 7.29 -8.41 5.14
N LYS A 109 7.54 -7.66 6.21
CA LYS A 109 6.78 -6.45 6.56
C LYS A 109 7.08 -5.25 5.66
N ARG A 110 8.24 -5.23 5.01
CA ARG A 110 8.76 -4.09 4.25
C ARG A 110 8.72 -4.29 2.74
N ASN A 111 8.52 -5.50 2.27
CA ASN A 111 8.58 -5.81 0.85
C ASN A 111 7.30 -6.55 0.42
N PRO A 112 6.42 -5.89 -0.36
CA PRO A 112 5.17 -6.49 -0.85
C PRO A 112 5.37 -7.74 -1.70
N VAL A 113 6.44 -7.81 -2.49
CA VAL A 113 6.77 -8.97 -3.34
C VAL A 113 7.15 -10.16 -2.48
N VAL A 114 8.04 -9.96 -1.50
CA VAL A 114 8.45 -11.00 -0.54
C VAL A 114 7.26 -11.48 0.29
N PHE A 115 6.37 -10.56 0.69
CA PHE A 115 5.12 -10.92 1.36
C PHE A 115 4.23 -11.80 0.49
N CYS A 116 3.97 -11.41 -0.77
CA CYS A 116 3.12 -12.18 -1.67
C CYS A 116 3.65 -13.60 -1.89
N LYS A 117 4.95 -13.74 -2.15
CA LYS A 117 5.59 -15.06 -2.33
C LYS A 117 5.42 -15.94 -1.08
N TRP A 118 5.67 -15.38 0.10
CA TRP A 118 5.49 -16.10 1.36
C TRP A 118 4.04 -16.56 1.61
N ARG A 119 3.05 -15.80 1.12
CA ARG A 119 1.64 -16.17 1.26
C ARG A 119 1.23 -17.27 0.28
N GLN A 120 1.84 -17.34 -0.90
CA GLN A 120 1.64 -18.42 -1.86
C GLN A 120 2.15 -19.76 -1.31
N ASP A 121 3.25 -19.76 -0.57
CA ASP A 121 3.81 -21.00 0.03
C ASP A 121 3.00 -21.53 1.24
N LEU A 122 2.07 -20.72 1.77
CA LEU A 122 1.35 -21.02 3.02
C LEU A 122 -0.16 -21.28 2.86
N LEU A 123 -0.70 -21.00 1.67
CA LEU A 123 -2.10 -21.21 1.31
C LEU A 123 -2.20 -22.48 0.46
#